data_AF-A0A2T2N1V3-F1
#
_entry.id   AF-A0A2T2N1V3-F1
#
_cell.length_a   1.000
_cell.length_b   1.000
_cell.length_c   1.000
_cell.angle_alpha   90.00
_cell.angle_beta   90.00
_cell.angle_gamma   90.00
#
_symmetry.space_group_name_H-M   'P 1'
#
loop_
_entity.id
_entity.type
_entity.pdbx_description
1 polymer ?
#
loop_
_entity_poly.entity_id
_entity_poly.type
_entity_poly.pdbx_seq_one_letter_code
_entity_poly.pdbx_strand_id
1 'polypeptide(L)'
;MPLASRLSTPATSHGYLPPTITLSGTGITAVPHQSPPLNIQNKPYGRRLIPQIMDELAAFHPERTVISLSEISDGSLEFRDISARAFAEAVDKMAWWLYEKVGQTSFVQPLGYIGPYDLRHILITYACVKLGYAALYLSPKNNVGRALSVLKATNCRAWAKATKAPMVPLVEDILQRRPMKLLELPPLDQLLYARQTRPFPYPKTFDAAMSEPFCYLHT
;
A
#
# COMPACT_ATOMS: atom_id res chain seq x y z
N MET A 1 -24.74 56.19 -1.65
CA MET A 1 -23.57 57.04 -1.98
C MET A 1 -22.33 56.38 -1.37
N PRO A 2 -21.17 56.41 -2.06
CA PRO A 2 -20.62 55.34 -2.91
C PRO A 2 -19.36 54.69 -2.27
N LEU A 3 -18.55 53.79 -2.84
CA LEU A 3 -18.21 53.38 -4.22
C LEU A 3 -17.54 51.99 -4.17
N ALA A 4 -17.66 51.21 -5.25
CA ALA A 4 -17.09 49.89 -5.44
C ALA A 4 -15.59 49.89 -5.81
N SER A 5 -14.90 48.77 -5.59
CA SER A 5 -13.85 48.30 -6.50
C SER A 5 -13.77 46.77 -6.51
N ARG A 6 -14.19 46.18 -7.64
CA ARG A 6 -14.00 44.78 -8.01
C ARG A 6 -12.55 44.57 -8.43
N LEU A 7 -11.97 43.42 -8.07
CA LEU A 7 -11.00 42.71 -8.91
C LEU A 7 -11.26 41.20 -8.78
N SER A 8 -11.69 40.61 -9.89
CA SER A 8 -11.82 39.17 -10.13
C SER A 8 -10.56 38.68 -10.85
N THR A 9 -10.05 37.49 -10.53
CA THR A 9 -9.26 36.61 -11.43
C THR A 9 -9.11 35.21 -10.80
N PRO A 10 -8.83 34.13 -11.57
CA PRO A 10 -9.83 33.18 -12.04
C PRO A 10 -9.70 31.76 -11.45
N ALA A 11 -10.69 30.91 -11.74
CA ALA A 11 -10.71 29.49 -11.40
C ALA A 11 -9.64 28.71 -12.18
N THR A 12 -8.78 27.98 -11.46
CA THR A 12 -7.88 26.98 -12.06
C THR A 12 -8.62 25.65 -12.12
N SER A 13 -9.23 25.36 -13.27
CA SER A 13 -9.75 24.03 -13.58
C SER A 13 -8.58 23.09 -13.89
N HIS A 14 -8.04 22.43 -12.86
CA HIS A 14 -7.25 21.23 -13.09
C HIS A 14 -8.20 20.04 -13.19
N GLY A 15 -8.69 19.81 -14.40
CA GLY A 15 -9.29 18.54 -14.77
C GLY A 15 -8.22 17.46 -14.71
N TYR A 16 -8.09 16.81 -13.55
CA TYR A 16 -7.37 15.55 -13.44
C TYR A 16 -8.30 14.44 -13.90
N LEU A 17 -8.11 13.99 -15.13
CA LEU A 17 -8.60 12.69 -15.56
C LEU A 17 -7.75 11.61 -14.86
N PRO A 18 -8.36 10.58 -14.26
CA PRO A 18 -7.60 9.43 -13.78
C PRO A 18 -6.94 8.71 -14.96
N PRO A 19 -5.76 8.08 -14.78
CA PRO A 19 -5.15 7.30 -15.84
C PRO A 19 -6.04 6.10 -16.20
N THR A 20 -6.61 6.13 -17.40
CA THR A 20 -7.35 5.01 -17.99
C THR A 20 -6.36 3.92 -18.38
N ILE A 21 -6.49 2.73 -17.80
CA ILE A 21 -5.85 1.51 -18.33
C ILE A 21 -6.78 0.96 -19.42
N THR A 22 -6.47 1.23 -20.68
CA THR A 22 -7.14 0.60 -21.83
C THR A 22 -6.48 -0.74 -22.14
N LEU A 23 -7.26 -1.83 -22.10
CA LEU A 23 -6.89 -3.09 -22.74
C LEU A 23 -7.47 -3.09 -24.16
N SER A 24 -6.60 -3.08 -25.17
CA SER A 24 -6.96 -3.47 -26.54
C SER A 24 -5.99 -4.55 -27.01
N GLY A 25 -6.57 -5.65 -27.51
CA GLY A 25 -5.84 -6.82 -27.99
C GLY A 25 -5.05 -6.57 -29.28
N THR A 26 -4.24 -7.58 -29.57
CA THR A 26 -3.35 -7.80 -30.73
C THR A 26 -2.04 -7.00 -30.77
N GLY A 27 -0.98 -7.69 -30.32
CA GLY A 27 0.41 -7.58 -30.81
C GLY A 27 1.17 -6.31 -30.44
N ILE A 28 2.04 -6.38 -29.42
CA ILE A 28 2.99 -5.31 -29.12
C ILE A 28 4.39 -5.79 -29.46
N THR A 29 4.96 -5.23 -30.53
CA THR A 29 6.41 -5.13 -30.74
C THR A 29 6.99 -4.32 -29.58
N ALA A 30 7.84 -4.94 -28.77
CA ALA A 30 8.52 -4.28 -27.67
C ALA A 30 9.47 -3.21 -28.22
N VAL A 31 9.06 -1.94 -28.14
CA VAL A 31 10.02 -0.83 -28.22
C VAL A 31 10.75 -0.80 -26.89
N PRO A 32 12.09 -0.84 -26.86
CA PRO A 32 12.84 -0.76 -25.61
C PRO A 32 12.54 0.59 -24.96
N HIS A 33 11.83 0.58 -23.83
CA HIS A 33 11.69 1.77 -23.01
C HIS A 33 13.06 1.99 -22.37
N GLN A 34 13.91 2.79 -23.02
CA GLN A 34 15.07 3.36 -22.36
C GLN A 34 14.52 4.20 -21.20
N SER A 35 14.71 3.71 -19.99
CA SER A 35 14.55 4.54 -18.81
C SER A 35 15.56 5.68 -18.95
N PRO A 36 15.16 6.96 -18.84
CA PRO A 36 16.14 8.03 -18.83
C PRO A 36 17.14 7.79 -17.69
N PRO A 37 18.44 8.04 -17.89
CA PRO A 37 19.42 7.87 -16.83
C PRO A 37 19.02 8.75 -15.64
N LEU A 38 18.81 8.15 -14.47
CA LEU A 38 18.51 8.87 -13.25
C LEU A 38 19.76 9.67 -12.84
N ASN A 39 19.65 10.98 -12.95
CA ASN A 39 20.58 11.92 -12.35
C ASN A 39 20.54 11.73 -10.83
N ILE A 40 21.56 11.08 -10.26
CA ILE A 40 21.70 10.87 -8.80
C ILE A 40 21.95 12.22 -8.09
N GLN A 41 22.11 13.33 -8.81
CA GLN A 41 22.28 14.65 -8.22
C GLN A 41 20.93 15.36 -7.96
N ASN A 42 20.71 15.69 -6.68
CA ASN A 42 19.74 16.66 -6.15
C ASN A 42 18.24 16.26 -6.10
N LYS A 43 17.88 15.12 -5.51
CA LYS A 43 16.58 15.08 -4.80
C LYS A 43 16.73 15.84 -3.47
N PRO A 44 15.94 16.89 -3.21
CA PRO A 44 16.03 17.63 -1.95
C PRO A 44 15.80 16.69 -0.76
N TYR A 45 16.62 16.83 0.28
CA TYR A 45 16.50 16.04 1.49
C TYR A 45 15.10 16.15 2.09
N GLY A 46 14.58 15.04 2.64
CA GLY A 46 13.24 14.98 3.19
C GLY A 46 12.09 14.88 2.18
N ARG A 47 12.37 14.92 0.87
CA ARG A 47 11.34 14.91 -0.20
C ARG A 47 11.31 13.62 -1.01
N ARG A 48 11.56 12.48 -0.35
CA ARG A 48 11.51 11.14 -0.94
C ARG A 48 10.35 10.36 -0.31
N LEU A 49 9.58 9.66 -1.13
CA LEU A 49 8.48 8.82 -0.66
C LEU A 49 8.98 7.40 -0.38
N ILE A 50 8.51 6.80 0.71
CA ILE A 50 8.94 5.47 1.16
C ILE A 50 8.84 4.39 0.07
N PRO A 51 7.74 4.28 -0.72
CA PRO A 51 7.68 3.31 -1.82
C PRO A 51 8.76 3.55 -2.88
N GLN A 52 9.04 4.82 -3.23
CA GLN A 52 10.04 5.16 -4.24
C GLN A 52 11.46 4.84 -3.78
N ILE A 53 11.76 5.04 -2.49
CA ILE A 53 13.07 4.65 -1.92
C ILE A 53 13.31 3.15 -2.11
N MET A 54 12.28 2.33 -1.88
CA MET A 54 12.40 0.89 -2.02
C MET A 54 12.46 0.45 -3.49
N ASP A 55 11.64 1.04 -4.36
CA ASP A 55 11.67 0.78 -5.81
C ASP A 55 13.05 1.16 -6.40
N GLU A 56 13.62 2.30 -5.98
CA GLU A 56 14.99 2.71 -6.35
C GLU A 56 16.04 1.73 -5.83
N LEU A 57 15.97 1.34 -4.56
CA LEU A 57 16.91 0.37 -3.98
C LEU A 57 16.87 -0.96 -4.71
N ALA A 58 15.67 -1.46 -5.05
CA ALA A 58 15.50 -2.69 -5.81
C ALA A 58 16.06 -2.59 -7.24
N ALA A 59 16.01 -1.40 -7.86
CA ALA A 59 16.57 -1.18 -9.19
C ALA A 59 18.11 -1.10 -9.19
N PHE A 60 18.71 -0.41 -8.21
CA PHE A 60 20.16 -0.16 -8.19
C PHE A 60 20.95 -1.21 -7.40
N HIS A 61 20.38 -1.76 -6.34
CA HIS A 61 21.00 -2.73 -5.45
C HIS A 61 20.05 -3.91 -5.16
N PRO A 62 19.63 -4.66 -6.21
CA PRO A 62 18.58 -5.66 -6.10
C PRO A 62 18.84 -6.76 -5.06
N GLU A 63 20.10 -7.14 -4.87
CA GLU A 63 20.52 -8.22 -3.97
C GLU A 63 20.79 -7.74 -2.54
N ARG A 64 20.61 -6.44 -2.25
CA ARG A 64 20.77 -5.90 -0.90
C ARG A 64 19.72 -6.50 0.02
N THR A 65 20.13 -7.21 1.07
CA THR A 65 19.22 -7.64 2.14
C THR A 65 18.57 -6.42 2.80
N VAL A 66 17.23 -6.38 2.81
CA VAL A 66 16.43 -5.33 3.45
C VAL A 66 15.71 -5.82 4.69
N ILE A 67 15.43 -7.12 4.77
CA ILE A 67 14.73 -7.78 5.88
C ILE A 67 15.37 -9.15 6.08
N SER A 68 15.52 -9.58 7.33
CA SER A 68 15.91 -10.94 7.69
C SER A 68 14.85 -11.51 8.62
N LEU A 69 14.20 -12.60 8.22
CA LEU A 69 13.18 -13.28 9.01
C LEU A 69 13.85 -14.40 9.80
N SER A 70 13.65 -14.40 11.12
CA SER A 70 14.17 -15.46 11.99
C SER A 70 13.12 -16.53 12.20
N GLU A 71 13.48 -17.79 11.96
CA GLU A 71 12.63 -18.96 12.17
C GLU A 71 13.39 -19.99 13.01
N ILE A 72 12.66 -20.73 13.86
CA ILE A 72 13.26 -21.86 14.60
C ILE A 72 12.99 -23.12 13.80
N SER A 73 14.05 -23.75 13.31
CA SER A 73 14.01 -24.99 12.51
C SER A 73 14.95 -26.02 13.15
N ASP A 74 14.43 -27.21 13.44
CA ASP A 74 15.17 -28.31 14.08
C ASP A 74 15.97 -27.93 15.34
N GLY A 75 15.42 -27.01 16.14
CA GLY A 75 16.04 -26.52 17.38
C GLY A 75 17.15 -25.50 17.17
N SER A 76 17.41 -25.09 15.92
CA SER A 76 18.35 -24.04 15.55
C SER A 76 17.64 -22.78 15.05
N LEU A 77 18.28 -21.63 15.21
CA LEU A 77 17.78 -20.35 14.70
C LEU A 77 18.28 -20.17 13.26
N GLU A 78 17.35 -20.19 12.31
CA GLU A 78 17.62 -19.94 10.90
C GLU A 78 17.17 -18.54 10.50
N PHE A 79 17.90 -17.95 9.55
CA PHE A 79 17.59 -16.63 9.01
C PHE A 79 17.28 -16.74 7.52
N ARG A 80 16.12 -16.22 7.14
CA ARG A 80 15.71 -16.05 5.76
C ARG A 80 15.83 -14.58 5.36
N ASP A 81 16.89 -14.28 4.64
CA ASP A 81 17.13 -12.95 4.09
C ASP A 81 16.23 -12.67 2.88
N ILE A 82 15.66 -11.47 2.86
CA ILE A 82 14.84 -10.94 1.79
C ILE A 82 15.59 -9.77 1.16
N SER A 83 15.88 -9.90 -0.14
CA SER A 83 16.55 -8.86 -0.92
C SER A 83 15.60 -7.71 -1.28
N ALA A 84 16.17 -6.55 -1.63
CA ALA A 84 15.41 -5.39 -2.07
C ALA A 84 14.49 -5.72 -3.25
N ARG A 85 14.99 -6.50 -4.22
CA ARG A 85 14.21 -7.00 -5.36
C ARG A 85 13.03 -7.86 -4.90
N ALA A 86 13.30 -8.88 -4.08
CA ALA A 86 12.27 -9.80 -3.61
C ALA A 86 11.18 -9.08 -2.81
N PHE A 87 11.57 -8.11 -1.97
CA PHE A 87 10.62 -7.28 -1.23
C PHE A 87 9.76 -6.41 -2.16
N ALA A 88 10.37 -5.71 -3.13
CA ALA A 88 9.63 -4.89 -4.09
C ALA A 88 8.66 -5.71 -4.93
N GLU A 89 9.08 -6.87 -5.42
CA GLU A 89 8.21 -7.81 -6.16
C GLU A 89 7.05 -8.30 -5.29
N ALA A 90 7.28 -8.60 -4.01
CA ALA A 90 6.23 -9.01 -3.08
C ALA A 90 5.22 -7.87 -2.79
N VAL A 91 5.71 -6.63 -2.65
CA VAL A 91 4.87 -5.43 -2.53
C VAL A 91 4.01 -5.25 -3.78
N ASP A 92 4.60 -5.35 -4.96
CA ASP A 92 3.87 -5.21 -6.23
C ASP A 92 2.82 -6.31 -6.40
N LYS A 93 3.14 -7.54 -5.99
CA LYS A 93 2.20 -8.67 -6.01
C LYS A 93 1.01 -8.41 -5.10
N MET A 94 1.29 -7.94 -3.88
CA MET A 94 0.25 -7.54 -2.93
C MET A 94 -0.60 -6.39 -3.48
N ALA A 95 0.01 -5.39 -4.13
CA ALA A 95 -0.69 -4.24 -4.69
C ALA A 95 -1.63 -4.65 -5.85
N TRP A 96 -1.17 -5.52 -6.76
CA TRP A 96 -2.03 -6.08 -7.81
C TRP A 96 -3.17 -6.92 -7.23
N TRP A 97 -2.88 -7.75 -6.24
CA TRP A 97 -3.92 -8.52 -5.55
C TRP A 97 -4.96 -7.62 -4.89
N LEU A 98 -4.54 -6.56 -4.19
CA LEU A 98 -5.46 -5.59 -3.59
C LEU A 98 -6.26 -4.85 -4.68
N TYR A 99 -5.62 -4.42 -5.76
CA TYR A 99 -6.29 -3.77 -6.89
C TYR A 99 -7.43 -4.63 -7.44
N GLU A 100 -7.20 -5.93 -7.65
CA GLU A 100 -8.25 -6.87 -8.10
C GLU A 100 -9.39 -7.01 -7.09
N LYS A 101 -9.11 -6.88 -5.79
CA LYS A 101 -10.12 -7.06 -4.74
C LYS A 101 -10.90 -5.79 -4.44
N VAL A 102 -10.27 -4.62 -4.37
CA VAL A 102 -10.92 -3.40 -3.89
C VAL A 102 -10.96 -2.27 -4.92
N GLY A 103 -10.23 -2.41 -6.04
CA GLY A 103 -10.19 -1.41 -7.10
C GLY A 103 -9.46 -0.13 -6.70
N GLN A 104 -9.46 0.83 -7.61
CA GLN A 104 -8.93 2.17 -7.39
C GLN A 104 -9.92 3.08 -6.68
N THR A 105 -9.38 4.11 -6.02
CA THR A 105 -10.15 5.11 -5.29
C THR A 105 -9.60 6.49 -5.62
N SER A 106 -10.47 7.51 -5.56
CA SER A 106 -10.07 8.91 -5.75
C SER A 106 -9.52 9.56 -4.48
N PHE A 107 -9.67 8.90 -3.33
CA PHE A 107 -9.22 9.37 -2.02
C PHE A 107 -8.77 8.19 -1.18
N VAL A 108 -7.77 8.40 -0.33
CA VAL A 108 -7.13 7.32 0.43
C VAL A 108 -8.15 6.57 1.29
N GLN A 109 -8.32 5.28 1.00
CA GLN A 109 -9.23 4.40 1.75
C GLN A 109 -8.50 3.55 2.79
N PRO A 110 -9.03 3.41 4.03
CA PRO A 110 -8.44 2.50 4.99
C PRO A 110 -8.72 1.03 4.63
N LEU A 111 -7.71 0.19 4.81
CA LEU A 111 -7.84 -1.26 4.84
C LEU A 111 -7.51 -1.77 6.24
N GLY A 112 -8.51 -2.29 6.96
CA GLY A 112 -8.31 -2.82 8.30
C GLY A 112 -7.56 -4.15 8.30
N TYR A 113 -6.65 -4.36 9.25
CA TYR A 113 -5.95 -5.63 9.43
C TYR A 113 -5.60 -5.89 10.89
N ILE A 114 -5.91 -7.10 11.35
CA ILE A 114 -5.31 -7.73 12.54
C ILE A 114 -4.91 -9.14 12.10
N GLY A 115 -3.63 -9.48 12.25
CA GLY A 115 -3.12 -10.79 11.85
C GLY A 115 -1.80 -11.14 12.52
N PRO A 116 -1.16 -12.24 12.10
CA PRO A 116 0.09 -12.72 12.68
C PRO A 116 1.21 -11.69 12.58
N TYR A 117 2.07 -11.64 13.60
CA TYR A 117 3.22 -10.72 13.69
C TYR A 117 4.33 -11.11 12.72
N ASP A 118 4.08 -10.94 11.42
CA ASP A 118 5.02 -11.22 10.35
C ASP A 118 5.04 -10.10 9.30
N LEU A 119 5.83 -10.34 8.26
CA LEU A 119 6.13 -9.40 7.18
C LEU A 119 4.89 -8.91 6.41
N ARG A 120 3.73 -9.57 6.53
CA ARG A 120 2.49 -9.12 5.88
C ARG A 120 2.05 -7.74 6.32
N HIS A 121 2.33 -7.33 7.56
CA HIS A 121 2.04 -5.96 8.00
C HIS A 121 2.77 -4.92 7.14
N ILE A 122 4.06 -5.13 6.90
CA ILE A 122 4.87 -4.22 6.10
C ILE A 122 4.43 -4.27 4.63
N LEU A 123 4.20 -5.48 4.08
CA LEU A 123 3.75 -5.64 2.70
C LEU A 123 2.40 -4.96 2.45
N ILE A 124 1.42 -5.12 3.36
CA ILE A 124 0.12 -4.44 3.27
C ILE A 124 0.32 -2.93 3.29
N THR A 125 1.15 -2.40 4.20
CA THR A 125 1.38 -0.96 4.31
C THR A 125 1.89 -0.38 2.98
N TYR A 126 2.96 -0.98 2.42
CA TYR A 126 3.53 -0.53 1.15
C TYR A 126 2.53 -0.67 -0.02
N ALA A 127 1.87 -1.82 -0.13
CA ALA A 127 0.92 -2.08 -1.20
C ALA A 127 -0.30 -1.16 -1.14
N CYS A 128 -0.83 -0.88 0.06
CA CYS A 128 -1.87 0.11 0.27
C CYS A 128 -1.42 1.47 -0.25
N VAL A 129 -0.25 1.95 0.17
CA VAL A 129 0.26 3.25 -0.27
C VAL A 129 0.40 3.31 -1.80
N LYS A 130 0.95 2.27 -2.43
CA LYS A 130 1.06 2.21 -3.91
C LYS A 130 -0.31 2.26 -4.59
N LEU A 131 -1.32 1.60 -4.01
CA LEU A 131 -2.69 1.54 -4.54
C LEU A 131 -3.54 2.79 -4.26
N GLY A 132 -3.13 3.68 -3.35
CA GLY A 132 -3.96 4.79 -2.88
C GLY A 132 -4.89 4.42 -1.72
N TYR A 133 -4.44 3.52 -0.85
CA TYR A 133 -5.07 3.11 0.39
C TYR A 133 -4.10 3.37 1.55
N ALA A 134 -4.59 3.24 2.78
CA ALA A 134 -3.75 3.24 3.98
C ALA A 134 -4.13 2.06 4.87
N ALA A 135 -3.13 1.36 5.41
CA ALA A 135 -3.40 0.27 6.34
C ALA A 135 -3.94 0.83 7.67
N LEU A 136 -4.99 0.23 8.22
CA LEU A 136 -5.52 0.54 9.55
C LEU A 136 -5.24 -0.63 10.49
N TYR A 137 -4.35 -0.40 11.45
CA TYR A 137 -3.98 -1.40 12.46
C TYR A 137 -4.68 -1.08 13.78
N LEU A 138 -5.58 -1.98 14.19
CA LEU A 138 -6.23 -1.93 15.49
C LEU A 138 -5.53 -2.89 16.45
N SER A 139 -5.45 -2.51 17.73
CA SER A 139 -5.07 -3.46 18.78
C SER A 139 -6.14 -4.55 18.93
N PRO A 140 -5.78 -5.85 18.94
CA PRO A 140 -6.72 -6.94 19.25
C PRO A 140 -7.27 -6.85 20.68
N LYS A 141 -6.64 -6.04 21.56
CA LYS A 141 -7.06 -5.80 22.94
C LYS A 141 -8.10 -4.69 23.08
N ASN A 142 -8.49 -4.04 21.97
CA ASN A 142 -9.52 -3.01 22.02
C ASN A 142 -10.89 -3.61 22.33
N ASN A 143 -11.74 -2.82 22.99
CA ASN A 143 -13.15 -3.17 23.09
C ASN A 143 -13.88 -2.85 21.77
N VAL A 144 -14.99 -3.55 21.54
CA VAL A 144 -15.78 -3.45 20.30
C VAL A 144 -16.26 -2.02 20.04
N GLY A 145 -16.71 -1.30 21.06
CA GLY A 145 -17.22 0.07 20.91
C GLY A 145 -16.15 1.06 20.42
N ARG A 146 -14.93 0.93 20.95
CA ARG A 146 -13.77 1.72 20.51
C ARG A 146 -13.37 1.36 19.08
N ALA A 147 -13.27 0.07 18.76
CA ALA A 147 -12.96 -0.38 17.40
C ALA A 147 -13.98 0.16 16.38
N LEU A 148 -15.28 0.07 16.68
CA LEU A 148 -16.34 0.62 15.82
C LEU A 148 -16.24 2.13 15.64
N SER A 149 -15.87 2.86 16.69
CA SER A 149 -15.66 4.31 16.63
C SER A 149 -14.54 4.68 15.66
N VAL A 150 -13.41 3.97 15.72
CA VAL A 150 -12.27 4.18 14.80
C VAL A 150 -12.65 3.81 13.36
N LEU A 151 -13.33 2.68 13.15
CA LEU A 151 -13.79 2.27 11.83
C LEU A 151 -14.76 3.32 11.23
N LYS A 152 -15.59 3.97 12.06
CA LYS A 152 -16.51 5.04 11.63
C LYS A 152 -15.76 6.31 11.29
N ALA A 153 -14.86 6.77 12.15
CA ALA A 153 -14.07 7.97 11.93
C ALA A 153 -13.20 7.88 10.66
N THR A 154 -12.65 6.70 10.38
CA THR A 154 -11.82 6.45 9.20
C THR A 154 -12.62 6.09 7.95
N ASN A 155 -13.93 5.83 8.06
CA ASN A 155 -14.76 5.26 6.99
C ASN A 155 -14.14 3.96 6.39
N CYS A 156 -13.57 3.10 7.23
CA CYS A 156 -13.05 1.79 6.80
C CYS A 156 -14.20 0.90 6.31
N ARG A 157 -14.06 0.34 5.10
CA ARG A 157 -15.08 -0.48 4.41
C ARG A 157 -14.59 -1.86 3.99
N ALA A 158 -13.29 -2.12 4.10
CA ALA A 158 -12.67 -3.40 3.79
C ALA A 158 -11.80 -3.86 4.96
N TRP A 159 -11.78 -5.16 5.19
CA TRP A 159 -11.00 -5.82 6.22
C TRP A 159 -10.22 -6.98 5.62
N ALA A 160 -8.91 -7.02 5.82
CA ALA A 160 -8.07 -8.15 5.45
C ALA A 160 -7.95 -9.14 6.61
N LYS A 161 -8.13 -10.42 6.31
CA LYS A 161 -7.93 -11.55 7.22
C LYS A 161 -6.89 -12.48 6.63
N ALA A 162 -5.87 -12.84 7.42
CA ALA A 162 -4.90 -13.85 7.01
C ALA A 162 -5.61 -15.19 6.72
N THR A 163 -5.44 -15.74 5.51
CA THR A 163 -6.00 -17.05 5.16
C THR A 163 -5.48 -18.12 6.12
N LYS A 164 -6.36 -19.05 6.52
CA LYS A 164 -6.10 -20.13 7.50
C LYS A 164 -5.79 -19.69 8.94
N ALA A 165 -5.70 -18.40 9.22
CA ALA A 165 -5.64 -17.91 10.60
C ALA A 165 -7.06 -17.82 11.20
N PRO A 166 -7.26 -18.14 12.49
CA PRO A 166 -8.52 -17.90 13.16
C PRO A 166 -8.83 -16.39 13.13
N MET A 167 -10.11 -16.05 13.00
CA MET A 167 -10.52 -14.66 13.13
C MET A 167 -10.36 -14.24 14.58
N VAL A 168 -9.80 -13.06 14.81
CA VAL A 168 -9.67 -12.53 16.17
C VAL A 168 -11.08 -12.22 16.68
N PRO A 169 -11.46 -12.57 17.93
CA PRO A 169 -12.82 -12.36 18.43
C PRO A 169 -13.33 -10.92 18.26
N LEU A 170 -12.47 -9.93 18.51
CA LEU A 170 -12.78 -8.52 18.24
C LEU A 170 -13.22 -8.28 16.79
N VAL A 171 -12.57 -8.93 15.82
CA VAL A 171 -12.86 -8.82 14.39
C VAL A 171 -14.21 -9.47 14.07
N GLU A 172 -14.54 -10.60 14.70
CA GLU A 172 -15.85 -11.23 14.55
C GLU A 172 -16.97 -10.29 15.02
N ASP A 173 -16.82 -9.71 16.21
CA ASP A 173 -17.80 -8.80 16.80
C ASP A 173 -17.98 -7.51 15.96
N ILE A 174 -16.90 -6.91 15.45
CA ILE A 174 -17.01 -5.71 14.61
C ILE A 174 -17.69 -6.03 13.27
N LEU A 175 -17.42 -7.19 12.65
CA LEU A 175 -17.99 -7.54 11.35
C LEU A 175 -19.48 -7.89 11.46
N GLN A 176 -19.91 -8.46 12.59
CA GLN A 176 -21.33 -8.68 12.88
C GLN A 176 -22.10 -7.35 13.03
N ARG A 177 -21.51 -6.36 13.73
CA ARG A 177 -22.16 -5.07 14.01
C ARG A 177 -22.03 -4.07 12.86
N ARG A 178 -20.98 -4.20 12.07
CA ARG A 178 -20.67 -3.35 10.92
C ARG A 178 -20.10 -4.23 9.80
N PRO A 179 -20.97 -4.74 8.91
CA PRO A 179 -20.52 -5.49 7.75
C PRO A 179 -19.54 -4.68 6.90
N MET A 180 -18.42 -5.30 6.56
CA MET A 180 -17.38 -4.78 5.68
C MET A 180 -16.98 -5.83 4.67
N LYS A 181 -16.34 -5.42 3.58
CA LYS A 181 -15.78 -6.37 2.61
C LYS A 181 -14.62 -7.14 3.24
N LEU A 182 -14.80 -8.43 3.46
CA LEU A 182 -13.75 -9.30 3.99
C LEU A 182 -12.85 -9.83 2.85
N LEU A 183 -11.55 -9.67 2.99
CA LEU A 183 -10.52 -10.11 2.04
C LEU A 183 -9.69 -11.21 2.68
N GLU A 184 -9.61 -12.38 2.05
CA GLU A 184 -8.72 -13.47 2.47
C GLU A 184 -7.30 -13.25 1.93
N LEU A 185 -6.45 -12.70 2.79
CA LEU A 185 -5.08 -12.32 2.49
C LEU A 185 -4.20 -13.56 2.31
N PRO A 186 -3.46 -13.68 1.19
CA PRO A 186 -2.62 -14.83 0.92
C PRO A 186 -1.58 -15.12 2.02
N PRO A 187 -1.16 -16.39 2.19
CA PRO A 187 -0.02 -16.75 3.04
C PRO A 187 1.25 -15.98 2.69
N LEU A 188 2.11 -15.74 3.69
CA LEU A 188 3.33 -14.96 3.49
C LEU A 188 4.25 -15.59 2.43
N ASP A 189 4.47 -16.90 2.45
CA ASP A 189 5.31 -17.56 1.44
C ASP A 189 4.79 -17.40 0.02
N GLN A 190 3.47 -17.40 -0.15
CA GLN A 190 2.87 -17.14 -1.46
C GLN A 190 3.12 -15.70 -1.90
N LEU A 191 3.10 -14.74 -0.98
CA LEU A 191 3.40 -13.33 -1.27
C LEU A 191 4.89 -13.13 -1.58
N LEU A 192 5.78 -13.86 -0.91
CA LEU A 192 7.23 -13.81 -1.14
C LEU A 192 7.66 -14.59 -2.39
N TYR A 193 6.88 -15.57 -2.83
CA TYR A 193 7.05 -16.20 -4.14
C TYR A 193 6.52 -15.29 -5.26
N ALA A 194 7.19 -14.15 -5.44
CA ALA A 194 6.77 -13.05 -6.32
C ALA A 194 7.72 -12.79 -7.49
N ARG A 195 8.64 -13.70 -7.77
CA ARG A 195 9.62 -13.56 -8.85
C ARG A 195 8.94 -13.17 -10.17
N GLN A 196 9.44 -12.12 -10.83
CA GLN A 196 8.91 -11.58 -12.09
C GLN A 196 7.51 -10.96 -11.98
N THR A 197 7.08 -10.56 -10.79
CA THR A 197 5.84 -9.77 -10.67
C THR A 197 5.98 -8.47 -11.43
N ARG A 198 4.98 -8.12 -12.25
CA ARG A 198 4.95 -6.85 -12.97
C ARG A 198 4.96 -5.69 -11.96
N PRO A 199 5.81 -4.65 -12.15
CA PRO A 199 5.82 -3.51 -11.25
C PRO A 199 4.45 -2.86 -11.09
N PHE A 200 4.07 -2.52 -9.86
CA PHE A 200 2.89 -1.70 -9.61
C PHE A 200 3.31 -0.23 -9.64
N PRO A 201 2.72 0.61 -10.52
CA PRO A 201 3.16 1.99 -10.68
C PRO A 201 2.80 2.85 -9.46
N TYR A 202 3.73 3.69 -9.02
CA TYR A 202 3.46 4.72 -8.00
C TYR A 202 3.99 6.09 -8.47
N PRO A 203 3.22 6.80 -9.32
CA PRO A 203 3.68 8.00 -10.01
C PRO A 203 3.59 9.29 -9.17
N LYS A 204 3.20 9.21 -7.89
CA LYS A 204 2.96 10.41 -7.07
C LYS A 204 4.26 11.18 -6.83
N THR A 205 4.16 12.50 -6.91
CA THR A 205 5.22 13.40 -6.44
C THR A 205 5.14 13.54 -4.93
N PHE A 206 6.23 14.01 -4.30
CA PHE A 206 6.24 14.28 -2.87
C PHE A 206 5.11 15.22 -2.44
N ASP A 207 4.92 16.35 -3.13
CA ASP A 207 3.91 17.34 -2.75
C ASP A 207 2.48 16.78 -2.83
N ALA A 208 2.22 15.85 -3.76
CA ALA A 208 0.92 15.21 -3.89
C ALA A 208 0.64 14.18 -2.78
N ALA A 209 1.67 13.55 -2.21
CA ALA A 209 1.53 12.45 -1.26
C ALA A 209 1.89 12.82 0.19
N MET A 210 2.55 13.97 0.43
CA MET A 210 3.08 14.31 1.77
C MET A 210 2.02 14.46 2.87
N SER A 211 0.77 14.76 2.49
CA SER A 211 -0.37 14.88 3.40
C SER A 211 -1.23 13.62 3.45
N GLU A 212 -0.91 12.60 2.65
CA GLU A 212 -1.63 11.34 2.64
C GLU A 212 -1.19 10.45 3.80
N PRO A 213 -2.12 9.74 4.46
CA PRO A 213 -1.78 8.85 5.55
C PRO A 213 -0.98 7.65 5.02
N PHE A 214 0.17 7.38 5.63
CA PHE A 214 0.93 6.16 5.36
C PHE A 214 0.24 4.92 5.96
N CYS A 215 -0.17 5.03 7.23
CA CYS A 215 -1.00 4.07 7.93
C CYS A 215 -1.75 4.77 9.08
N TYR A 216 -2.78 4.12 9.59
CA TYR A 216 -3.50 4.50 10.80
C TYR A 216 -3.17 3.53 11.92
N LEU A 217 -2.72 4.05 13.05
CA LEU A 217 -2.44 3.29 14.27
C LEU A 217 -3.41 3.75 15.35
N HIS A 218 -4.07 2.82 16.03
CA HIS A 218 -4.92 3.14 17.17
C HIS A 218 -4.72 2.16 18.32
N THR A 219 -4.38 2.71 19.48
CA THR A 219 -4.18 1.99 20.74
C THR A 219 -5.46 1.79 21.53
#